data_AF-A0A6A4V8Y5-F1
#
_entry.id   AF-A0A6A4V8Y5-F1
#
_cell.length_a   1.000
_cell.length_b   1.000
_cell.length_c   1.000
_cell.angle_alpha   90.00
_cell.angle_beta   90.00
_cell.angle_gamma   90.00
#
_symmetry.space_group_name_H-M   'P 1'
#
loop_
_entity.id
_entity.type
_entity.pdbx_description
1 polymer ?
#
loop_
_entity_poly.entity_id
_entity_poly.type
_entity_poly.pdbx_seq_one_letter_code
_entity_poly.pdbx_strand_id
1 'polypeptide(L)'
;MPNIGKSLAQATVAAEGSSGREYDLKDDKHHEAGYDAFLTAACFGAMVSYLGLLLKPPQPMLEPSAEIVRPFANKVFAQGMADMPYLNITGEELTPSRDHVFYLTFPSHWKTNDIMHIFSPFSRVHVAWVDDTSAFVSLARKDQTTQVLQNVKASGLFTLCTYKEWQTRQVRKRGGDESCNRKKE
;
A
#
# COMPACT_ATOMS: atom_id res chain seq x y z
N MET A 1 15.02 -32.05 -7.84
CA MET A 1 14.17 -30.85 -7.87
C MET A 1 12.83 -31.24 -8.45
N PRO A 2 11.71 -31.10 -7.73
CA PRO A 2 10.41 -31.48 -8.25
C PRO A 2 10.00 -30.54 -9.39
N ASN A 3 9.48 -31.14 -10.44
CA ASN A 3 9.22 -30.55 -11.74
C ASN A 3 7.95 -29.68 -11.68
N ILE A 4 8.13 -28.37 -11.48
CA ILE A 4 7.06 -27.37 -11.28
C ILE A 4 6.12 -27.26 -12.50
N GLY A 5 6.57 -27.68 -13.69
CA GLY A 5 5.82 -27.54 -14.94
C GLY A 5 4.58 -28.43 -15.09
N LYS A 6 4.42 -29.49 -14.29
CA LYS A 6 3.26 -30.41 -14.40
C LYS A 6 2.11 -30.10 -13.44
N SER A 7 2.35 -29.31 -12.39
CA SER A 7 1.32 -29.02 -11.37
C SER A 7 0.35 -27.91 -11.77
N LEU A 8 0.72 -27.06 -12.74
CA LEU A 8 -0.12 -25.94 -13.18
C LEU A 8 -1.24 -26.38 -14.14
N ALA A 9 -1.15 -27.57 -14.73
CA ALA A 9 -2.10 -28.06 -15.72
C ALA A 9 -3.41 -28.63 -15.12
N GLN A 10 -3.53 -28.75 -13.79
CA GLN A 10 -4.68 -29.39 -13.14
C GLN A 10 -5.56 -28.45 -12.30
N ALA A 11 -5.26 -27.15 -12.26
CA ALA A 11 -6.18 -26.17 -11.69
C ALA A 11 -7.24 -25.77 -12.75
N THR A 12 -7.94 -26.75 -13.31
CA THR A 12 -9.09 -26.50 -14.17
C THR A 12 -10.25 -26.15 -13.25
N VAL A 13 -10.53 -24.86 -13.09
CA VAL A 13 -11.75 -24.39 -12.44
C VAL A 13 -12.88 -24.62 -13.45
N ALA A 14 -13.42 -25.83 -13.49
CA ALA A 14 -14.59 -26.14 -14.30
C ALA A 14 -15.80 -25.48 -13.62
N ALA A 15 -16.20 -24.31 -14.11
CA ALA A 15 -17.49 -23.74 -13.77
C ALA A 15 -18.56 -24.54 -14.52
N GLU A 16 -19.24 -25.46 -13.83
CA GLU A 16 -20.37 -26.20 -14.40
C GLU A 16 -21.53 -25.23 -14.71
N GLY A 17 -21.53 -24.70 -15.93
CA GLY A 17 -22.64 -23.97 -16.54
C GLY A 17 -23.36 -24.87 -17.54
N SER A 18 -24.67 -24.95 -17.45
CA SER A 18 -25.51 -25.72 -18.37
C SER A 18 -25.16 -25.43 -19.85
N SER A 19 -24.66 -26.46 -20.54
CA SER A 19 -24.49 -26.60 -22.00
C SER A 19 -24.10 -25.34 -22.78
N GLY A 20 -22.81 -25.20 -23.08
CA GLY A 20 -22.30 -24.35 -24.18
C GLY A 20 -21.69 -22.99 -23.81
N ARG A 21 -21.42 -22.72 -22.53
CA ARG A 21 -20.82 -21.45 -22.06
C ARG A 21 -19.57 -21.63 -21.20
N GLU A 22 -18.76 -22.64 -21.54
CA GLU A 22 -17.46 -22.84 -20.90
C GLU A 22 -16.40 -21.93 -21.52
N TYR A 23 -15.43 -21.52 -20.72
CA TYR A 23 -14.27 -20.77 -21.17
C TYR A 23 -13.04 -21.68 -21.14
N ASP A 24 -12.23 -21.66 -22.21
CA ASP A 24 -10.90 -22.29 -22.24
C ASP A 24 -9.82 -21.21 -22.15
N LEU A 25 -8.73 -21.50 -21.44
CA LEU A 25 -7.53 -20.66 -21.37
C LEU A 25 -6.82 -20.52 -22.73
N LYS A 26 -7.14 -21.37 -23.70
CA LYS A 26 -6.58 -21.35 -25.06
C LYS A 26 -7.37 -20.48 -26.04
N ASP A 27 -8.53 -19.98 -25.63
CA ASP A 27 -9.36 -19.16 -26.51
C ASP A 27 -8.82 -17.73 -26.57
N ASP A 28 -8.53 -17.26 -27.79
CA ASP A 28 -8.23 -15.86 -28.05
C ASP A 28 -9.55 -15.08 -28.16
N LYS A 29 -10.11 -14.74 -27.00
CA LYS A 29 -11.36 -13.98 -26.85
C LYS A 29 -11.10 -12.50 -26.62
N HIS A 30 -11.99 -11.67 -27.15
CA HIS A 30 -12.06 -10.26 -26.79
C HIS A 30 -12.41 -10.10 -25.30
N HIS A 31 -11.91 -9.02 -24.69
CA HIS A 31 -12.18 -8.70 -23.29
C HIS A 31 -13.69 -8.58 -23.02
N GLU A 32 -14.17 -9.43 -22.13
CA GLU A 32 -15.52 -9.36 -21.57
C GLU A 32 -15.49 -9.70 -20.09
N ALA A 33 -16.40 -9.11 -19.31
CA ALA A 33 -16.40 -9.25 -17.85
C ALA A 33 -16.47 -10.70 -17.38
N GLY A 34 -17.18 -11.57 -18.10
CA GLY A 34 -17.27 -13.00 -17.79
C GLY A 34 -15.95 -13.74 -17.98
N TYR A 35 -15.24 -13.46 -19.09
CA TYR A 35 -13.94 -14.05 -19.36
C TYR A 35 -12.86 -13.51 -18.41
N ASP A 36 -12.87 -12.21 -18.11
CA ASP A 36 -11.96 -11.61 -17.14
C ASP A 36 -12.17 -12.18 -15.73
N ALA A 37 -13.41 -12.44 -15.33
CA ALA A 37 -13.74 -13.11 -14.06
C ALA A 37 -13.24 -14.56 -14.04
N PHE A 38 -13.39 -15.30 -15.15
CA PHE A 38 -12.85 -16.66 -15.29
C PHE A 38 -11.32 -16.68 -15.15
N LEU A 39 -10.61 -15.80 -15.86
CA LEU A 39 -9.15 -15.67 -15.75
C LEU A 39 -8.72 -15.28 -14.34
N THR A 40 -9.44 -14.36 -13.71
CA THR A 40 -9.18 -13.96 -12.32
C THR A 40 -9.33 -15.15 -11.36
N ALA A 41 -10.37 -15.98 -11.53
CA ALA A 41 -10.58 -17.18 -10.73
C ALA A 41 -9.49 -18.24 -10.96
N ALA A 42 -9.04 -18.43 -12.20
CA ALA A 42 -7.92 -19.33 -12.52
C ALA A 42 -6.61 -18.88 -11.86
N CYS A 43 -6.30 -17.57 -11.92
CA CYS A 43 -5.16 -16.97 -11.21
C CYS A 43 -5.27 -17.17 -9.70
N PHE A 44 -6.45 -16.97 -9.12
CA PHE A 44 -6.70 -17.21 -7.69
C PHE A 44 -6.44 -18.67 -7.31
N GLY A 45 -6.99 -19.63 -8.06
CA GLY A 45 -6.78 -21.06 -7.83
C GLY A 45 -5.30 -21.45 -7.87
N ALA A 46 -4.56 -20.97 -8.86
CA ALA A 46 -3.12 -21.22 -8.97
C ALA A 46 -2.33 -20.68 -7.76
N MET A 47 -2.66 -19.47 -7.28
CA MET A 47 -2.02 -18.88 -6.10
C MET A 47 -2.36 -19.66 -4.82
N VAL A 48 -3.62 -20.08 -4.64
CA VAL A 48 -4.06 -20.88 -3.49
C VAL A 48 -3.36 -22.24 -3.47
N SER A 49 -3.28 -22.94 -4.61
CA SER A 49 -2.52 -24.19 -4.72
C SER A 49 -1.05 -23.99 -4.39
N TYR A 50 -0.45 -22.88 -4.83
CA TYR A 50 0.94 -22.56 -4.50
C TYR A 50 1.15 -22.37 -2.99
N LEU A 51 0.26 -21.64 -2.31
CA LEU A 51 0.30 -21.51 -0.84
C LEU A 51 0.23 -22.87 -0.14
N GLY A 52 -0.59 -23.78 -0.66
CA GLY A 52 -0.72 -25.15 -0.17
C GLY A 52 0.56 -25.97 -0.28
N LEU A 53 1.38 -25.74 -1.30
CA LEU A 53 2.69 -26.38 -1.44
C LEU A 53 3.72 -25.89 -0.41
N LEU A 54 3.52 -24.71 0.18
CA LEU A 54 4.40 -24.15 1.21
C LEU A 54 4.13 -24.73 2.60
N LEU A 55 3.01 -25.44 2.79
CA LEU A 55 2.66 -26.10 4.05
C LEU A 55 3.51 -27.35 4.30
N LYS A 56 3.57 -27.76 5.57
CA LYS A 56 4.23 -28.99 6.00
C LYS A 56 3.24 -29.84 6.83
N PRO A 57 2.71 -30.95 6.28
CA PRO A 57 2.93 -31.48 4.93
C PRO A 57 2.28 -30.63 3.82
N PRO A 58 2.76 -30.71 2.57
CA PRO A 58 2.16 -29.99 1.45
C PRO A 58 0.73 -30.44 1.17
N GLN A 59 -0.15 -29.48 0.86
CA GLN A 59 -1.56 -29.71 0.51
C GLN A 59 -1.89 -28.95 -0.78
N PRO A 60 -1.76 -29.56 -1.97
CA PRO A 60 -1.89 -28.86 -3.25
C PRO A 60 -3.32 -28.38 -3.57
N MET A 61 -4.32 -28.98 -2.91
CA MET A 61 -5.72 -28.61 -3.04
C MET A 61 -6.19 -28.06 -1.70
N LEU A 62 -6.32 -26.74 -1.63
CA LEU A 62 -6.83 -26.04 -0.46
C LEU A 62 -8.22 -25.51 -0.76
N GLU A 63 -9.10 -25.62 0.23
CA GLU A 63 -10.38 -24.93 0.20
C GLU A 63 -10.17 -23.41 0.19
N PRO A 64 -11.01 -22.63 -0.51
CA PRO A 64 -10.94 -21.16 -0.48
C PRO A 64 -11.06 -20.57 0.93
N SER A 65 -11.69 -21.31 1.86
CA SER A 65 -11.82 -20.94 3.27
C SER A 65 -10.68 -21.44 4.16
N ALA A 66 -9.63 -22.03 3.60
CA ALA A 66 -8.48 -22.52 4.36
C ALA A 66 -7.83 -21.40 5.18
N GLU A 67 -7.29 -21.75 6.35
CA GLU A 67 -6.73 -20.78 7.29
C GLU A 67 -5.59 -19.94 6.67
N ILE A 68 -4.80 -20.53 5.77
CA ILE A 68 -3.72 -19.82 5.06
C ILE A 68 -4.24 -18.80 4.03
N VAL A 69 -5.48 -18.96 3.54
CA VAL A 69 -6.13 -18.03 2.60
C VAL A 69 -6.90 -16.94 3.35
N ARG A 70 -7.38 -17.24 4.56
CA ARG A 70 -8.18 -16.34 5.41
C ARG A 70 -7.58 -14.93 5.59
N PRO A 71 -6.26 -14.70 5.70
CA PRO A 71 -5.68 -13.36 5.78
C PRO A 71 -5.95 -12.48 4.55
N PHE A 72 -6.36 -13.03 3.41
CA PHE A 72 -6.66 -12.27 2.19
C PHE A 72 -8.16 -11.97 2.04
N ALA A 73 -9.03 -12.58 2.85
CA ALA A 73 -10.46 -12.34 2.81
C ALA A 73 -10.78 -10.89 3.21
N ASN A 74 -11.82 -10.32 2.59
CA ASN A 74 -12.32 -8.96 2.85
C ASN A 74 -11.29 -7.85 2.65
N LYS A 75 -10.26 -8.10 1.82
CA LYS A 75 -9.25 -7.11 1.46
C LYS A 75 -9.36 -6.76 0.00
N VAL A 76 -9.63 -5.49 -0.28
CA VAL A 76 -9.72 -4.96 -1.65
C VAL A 76 -8.44 -4.22 -1.97
N PHE A 77 -7.82 -4.54 -3.09
CA PHE A 77 -6.61 -3.85 -3.53
C PHE A 77 -6.87 -2.34 -3.71
N ALA A 78 -6.03 -1.50 -3.09
CA ALA A 78 -6.16 -0.05 -3.11
C ALA A 78 -5.14 0.56 -4.09
N GLN A 79 -5.48 0.56 -5.37
CA GLN A 79 -4.59 1.08 -6.40
C GLN A 79 -4.29 2.57 -6.20
N GLY A 80 -3.01 2.94 -6.30
CA GLY A 80 -2.58 4.34 -6.23
C GLY A 80 -2.40 4.90 -4.82
N MET A 81 -2.67 4.12 -3.77
CA MET A 81 -2.36 4.50 -2.39
C MET A 81 -0.92 4.07 -2.07
N ALA A 82 -0.05 5.03 -1.78
CA ALA A 82 1.39 4.80 -1.63
C ALA A 82 1.75 3.94 -0.41
N ASP A 83 0.90 3.96 0.62
CA ASP A 83 1.19 3.39 1.93
C ASP A 83 0.10 2.44 2.44
N MET A 84 -1.06 2.41 1.80
CA MET A 84 -2.13 1.47 2.10
C MET A 84 -2.29 0.47 0.95
N PRO A 85 -1.82 -0.78 1.08
CA PRO A 85 -1.83 -1.75 -0.02
C PRO A 85 -3.24 -2.29 -0.32
N TYR A 86 -4.14 -2.25 0.66
CA TYR A 86 -5.50 -2.74 0.56
C TYR A 86 -6.42 -2.02 1.55
N LEU A 87 -7.70 -1.96 1.21
CA LEU A 87 -8.80 -1.63 2.12
C LEU A 87 -9.25 -2.89 2.85
N ASN A 88 -9.36 -2.84 4.17
CA ASN A 88 -9.91 -3.91 4.99
C ASN A 88 -11.39 -3.63 5.25
N ILE A 89 -12.30 -4.42 4.68
CA ILE A 89 -13.75 -4.15 4.76
C ILE A 89 -14.31 -4.47 6.16
N THR A 90 -13.76 -5.50 6.83
CA THR A 90 -14.34 -6.06 8.06
C THR A 90 -13.54 -5.78 9.32
N GLY A 91 -12.36 -5.17 9.20
CA GLY A 91 -11.47 -4.95 10.33
C GLY A 91 -10.87 -3.55 10.32
N GLU A 92 -9.99 -3.31 11.28
CA GLU A 92 -9.29 -2.04 11.36
C GLU A 92 -8.41 -1.80 10.13
N GLU A 93 -8.34 -0.53 9.73
CA GLU A 93 -7.47 -0.07 8.66
C GLU A 93 -6.01 -0.27 9.06
N LEU A 94 -5.18 -0.68 8.10
CA LEU A 94 -3.74 -0.64 8.32
C LEU A 94 -3.31 0.82 8.47
N THR A 95 -2.71 1.15 9.61
CA THR A 95 -2.01 2.43 9.77
C THR A 95 -0.52 2.18 9.51
N PRO A 96 -0.01 2.37 8.29
CA PRO A 96 1.40 2.15 8.00
C PRO A 96 2.26 3.07 8.88
N SER A 97 3.39 2.57 9.39
CA SER A 97 4.33 3.43 10.11
C SER A 97 4.88 4.49 9.15
N ARG A 98 4.60 5.76 9.49
CA ARG A 98 5.11 6.96 8.83
C ARG A 98 6.26 7.60 9.63
N ASP A 99 6.97 6.83 10.45
CA ASP A 99 8.05 7.34 11.30
C ASP A 99 9.24 7.88 10.47
N HIS A 100 9.39 7.35 9.25
CA HIS A 100 10.40 7.75 8.26
C HIS A 100 9.96 8.90 7.34
N VAL A 101 8.82 9.53 7.64
CA VAL A 101 8.25 10.64 6.87
C VAL A 101 8.37 11.91 7.71
N PHE A 102 8.88 12.96 7.07
CA PHE A 102 9.04 14.28 7.67
C PHE A 102 8.19 15.30 6.94
N TYR A 103 7.69 16.28 7.69
CA TYR A 103 7.08 17.47 7.15
C TYR A 103 8.10 18.59 7.13
N LEU A 104 8.31 19.16 5.95
CA LEU A 104 9.28 20.23 5.70
C LEU A 104 8.52 21.49 5.28
N THR A 105 8.86 22.63 5.87
CA THR A 105 8.40 23.95 5.44
C THR A 105 9.56 24.81 4.99
N PHE A 106 9.41 25.53 3.89
CA PHE A 106 10.48 26.30 3.24
C PHE A 106 9.90 27.49 2.44
N PRO A 107 10.75 28.41 1.95
CA PRO A 107 10.35 29.51 1.09
C PRO A 107 9.80 29.03 -0.26
N SER A 108 8.84 29.75 -0.84
CA SER A 108 8.13 29.35 -2.06
C SER A 108 8.97 29.19 -3.33
N HIS A 109 10.21 29.70 -3.33
CA HIS A 109 11.11 29.57 -4.48
C HIS A 109 11.89 28.25 -4.50
N TRP A 110 11.79 27.43 -3.45
CA TRP A 110 12.50 26.17 -3.35
C TRP A 110 11.97 25.15 -4.35
N LYS A 111 12.89 24.33 -4.87
CA LYS A 111 12.63 23.25 -5.81
C LYS A 111 13.01 21.92 -5.20
N THR A 112 12.63 20.83 -5.87
CA THR A 112 12.95 19.46 -5.44
C THR A 112 14.45 19.28 -5.18
N ASN A 113 15.33 19.90 -5.98
CA ASN A 113 16.79 19.80 -5.79
C ASN A 113 17.26 20.39 -4.46
N ASP A 114 16.67 21.49 -4.00
CA ASP A 114 17.02 22.11 -2.71
C ASP A 114 16.68 21.18 -1.55
N ILE A 115 15.50 20.54 -1.63
CA ILE A 115 15.08 19.51 -0.69
C ILE A 115 16.02 18.31 -0.75
N MET A 116 16.30 17.78 -1.95
CA MET A 116 17.23 16.65 -2.12
C MET A 116 18.62 16.95 -1.57
N HIS A 117 19.11 18.20 -1.66
CA HIS A 117 20.41 18.59 -1.14
C HIS A 117 20.48 18.48 0.39
N ILE A 118 19.42 18.88 1.10
CA ILE A 118 19.33 18.73 2.57
C ILE A 118 19.42 17.26 2.97
N PHE A 119 18.79 16.39 2.19
CA PHE A 119 18.76 14.96 2.47
C PHE A 119 19.89 14.17 1.82
N SER A 120 20.80 14.82 1.08
CA SER A 120 21.87 14.15 0.32
C SER A 120 22.85 13.32 1.16
N PRO A 121 23.12 13.64 2.45
CA PRO A 121 23.91 12.75 3.32
C PRO A 121 23.20 11.44 3.67
N PHE A 122 21.89 11.36 3.43
CA PHE A 122 21.03 10.22 3.71
C PHE A 122 20.62 9.52 2.42
N SER A 123 19.86 8.44 2.55
CA SER A 123 19.35 7.68 1.42
C SER A 123 18.49 8.53 0.48
N ARG A 124 18.27 8.02 -0.74
CA ARG A 124 17.31 8.61 -1.67
C ARG A 124 15.98 8.89 -0.96
N VAL A 125 15.43 10.06 -1.20
CA VAL A 125 14.14 10.48 -0.62
C VAL A 125 13.07 10.61 -1.69
N HIS A 126 11.81 10.48 -1.27
CA HIS A 126 10.64 10.80 -2.07
C HIS A 126 10.03 12.10 -1.55
N VAL A 127 9.79 13.06 -2.45
CA VAL A 127 9.19 14.36 -2.11
C VAL A 127 7.76 14.39 -2.61
N ALA A 128 6.81 14.55 -1.70
CA ALA A 128 5.40 14.75 -1.99
C ALA A 128 5.01 16.17 -1.59
N TRP A 129 4.81 17.03 -2.59
CA TRP A 129 4.44 18.44 -2.40
C TRP A 129 3.04 18.55 -1.79
N VAL A 130 2.89 19.44 -0.81
CA VAL A 130 1.60 19.79 -0.20
C VAL A 130 1.12 21.12 -0.77
N ASP A 131 2.00 22.11 -0.76
CA ASP A 131 1.82 23.43 -1.37
C ASP A 131 3.20 24.02 -1.74
N ASP A 132 3.23 25.26 -2.24
CA ASP A 132 4.46 25.93 -2.67
C ASP A 132 5.48 26.13 -1.54
N THR A 133 5.07 26.01 -0.27
CA THR A 133 5.91 26.27 0.91
C THR A 133 6.11 25.05 1.81
N SER A 134 5.57 23.89 1.42
CA SER A 134 5.64 22.70 2.24
C SER A 134 5.56 21.40 1.46
N ALA A 135 6.26 20.39 1.96
CA ALA A 135 6.27 19.05 1.38
C ALA A 135 6.46 17.98 2.46
N PHE A 136 5.98 16.77 2.17
CA PHE A 136 6.38 15.57 2.88
C PHE A 136 7.61 14.97 2.21
N VAL A 137 8.57 14.54 3.04
CA VAL A 137 9.79 13.88 2.60
C VAL A 137 9.88 12.50 3.24
N SER A 138 9.82 11.46 2.41
CA SER A 138 9.90 10.06 2.83
C SER A 138 11.30 9.51 2.56
N LEU A 139 11.94 8.91 3.57
CA LEU A 139 13.23 8.22 3.36
C LEU A 139 13.01 6.86 2.69
N ALA A 140 13.81 6.52 1.68
CA ALA A 140 13.82 5.15 1.15
C ALA A 140 14.35 4.15 2.18
N ARG A 141 15.35 4.55 2.97
CA ARG A 141 15.89 3.77 4.10
C ARG A 141 15.31 4.25 5.42
N LYS A 142 14.31 3.52 5.92
CA LYS A 142 13.58 3.85 7.17
C LYS A 142 14.48 3.84 8.42
N ASP A 143 15.58 3.11 8.40
CA ASP A 143 16.55 2.99 9.48
C ASP A 143 17.37 4.28 9.72
N GLN A 144 17.39 5.21 8.76
CA GLN A 144 18.14 6.47 8.88
C GLN A 144 17.34 7.61 9.55
N THR A 145 16.10 7.36 9.95
CA THR A 145 15.21 8.34 10.58
C THR A 145 15.88 9.08 11.75
N THR A 146 16.55 8.34 12.65
CA THR A 146 17.23 8.93 13.82
C THR A 146 18.39 9.84 13.41
N GLN A 147 19.14 9.46 12.36
CA GLN A 147 20.27 10.25 11.87
C GLN A 147 19.81 11.56 11.25
N VAL A 148 18.67 11.55 10.54
CA VAL A 148 18.06 12.77 10.01
C VAL A 148 17.67 13.71 11.14
N LEU A 149 17.00 13.22 12.19
CA LEU A 149 16.59 14.04 13.33
C LEU A 149 17.78 14.66 14.09
N GLN A 150 18.91 13.96 14.15
CA GLN A 150 20.11 14.44 14.83
C GLN A 150 20.89 15.48 14.02
N ASN A 151 20.97 15.28 12.70
CA ASN A 151 21.86 16.03 11.83
C ASN A 151 21.16 17.13 11.04
N VAL A 152 19.88 16.96 10.68
CA VAL A 152 19.08 17.97 9.97
C VAL A 152 18.36 18.83 10.99
N LYS A 153 19.03 19.90 11.42
CA LYS A 153 18.44 20.88 12.33
C LYS A 153 17.69 21.94 11.56
N ALA A 154 16.52 22.30 12.08
CA ALA A 154 15.78 23.46 11.59
C ALA A 154 16.68 24.71 11.61
N SER A 155 16.60 25.50 10.55
CA SER A 155 17.34 26.75 10.41
C SER A 155 16.34 27.87 10.14
N GLY A 156 16.79 29.14 10.13
CA GLY A 156 15.92 30.25 9.73
C GLY A 156 15.32 30.10 8.33
N LEU A 157 15.89 29.22 7.49
CA LEU A 157 15.45 28.98 6.12
C LEU A 157 14.39 27.87 6.02
N PHE A 158 14.37 26.89 6.91
CA PHE A 158 13.38 25.80 6.84
C PHE A 158 13.12 25.19 8.21
N THR A 159 11.92 24.63 8.38
CA THR A 159 11.60 23.83 9.55
C THR A 159 11.32 22.39 9.13
N LEU A 160 11.77 21.46 9.97
CA LEU A 160 11.58 20.03 9.79
C LEU A 160 10.93 19.47 11.06
N CYS A 161 9.87 18.71 10.91
CA CYS A 161 9.31 17.92 12.00
C CYS A 161 8.89 16.53 11.51
N THR A 162 8.71 15.60 12.44
CA THR A 162 8.20 14.27 12.12
C THR A 162 6.73 14.35 11.67
N TYR A 163 6.30 13.39 10.86
CA TYR A 163 4.90 13.26 10.47
C TYR A 163 3.94 13.24 11.68
N LYS A 164 4.34 12.57 12.78
CA LYS A 164 3.56 12.48 14.02
C LYS A 164 3.39 13.84 14.71
N GLU A 165 4.45 14.64 14.78
CA GLU A 165 4.38 16.00 15.32
C GLU A 165 3.50 16.90 14.47
N TRP A 166 3.63 16.83 13.14
CA TRP A 166 2.74 17.54 12.22
C TRP A 166 1.27 17.15 12.43
N GLN A 167 0.96 15.85 12.47
CA GLN A 167 -0.41 15.36 12.68
C GLN A 167 -1.00 15.89 13.99
N THR A 168 -0.21 15.90 15.07
CA THR A 168 -0.63 16.43 16.37
C THR A 168 -0.95 17.94 16.29
N ARG A 169 -0.13 18.72 15.57
CA ARG A 169 -0.39 20.15 15.32
C ARG A 169 -1.67 20.38 14.53
N GLN A 170 -1.96 19.54 13.53
CA GLN A 170 -3.16 19.67 12.71
C GLN A 170 -4.44 19.39 13.51
N VAL A 171 -4.44 18.35 14.35
CA VAL A 171 -5.58 18.04 15.24
C VAL A 171 -5.87 19.21 16.17
N ARG A 172 -4.83 19.82 16.75
CA ARG A 172 -4.99 20.97 17.65
C ARG A 172 -5.55 22.21 16.95
N LYS A 173 -5.17 22.46 15.69
CA LYS A 173 -5.76 23.55 14.89
C LYS A 173 -7.25 23.33 14.67
N ARG A 174 -7.65 22.12 14.25
CA ARG A 174 -9.07 21.80 14.01
C ARG A 174 -9.91 21.84 15.28
N GLY A 175 -9.40 21.36 16.42
CA GLY A 175 -10.11 21.42 17.71
C GLY A 175 -10.19 22.82 18.34
N GLY A 176 -9.31 23.73 17.93
CA GLY A 176 -9.34 25.14 18.37
C GLY A 176 -10.44 25.96 17.72
N ASP A 177 -10.76 25.66 16.46
CA ASP A 177 -11.80 26.38 15.70
C ASP A 177 -13.22 26.08 16.22
N GLU A 178 -13.47 24.87 16.75
CA GLU A 178 -14.78 24.52 17.34
C GLU A 178 -15.05 25.19 18.70
N SER A 179 -14.01 25.62 19.43
CA SER A 179 -14.17 26.25 20.75
C SER A 179 -14.49 27.74 20.66
N CYS A 180 -14.18 28.41 19.53
CA CYS A 180 -14.45 29.83 19.33
C CYS A 180 -15.91 30.12 18.91
N ASN A 181 -16.59 29.13 18.31
CA ASN A 181 -17.97 29.30 17.83
C ASN A 181 -19.06 29.08 18.88
N ARG A 182 -18.72 28.75 20.13
CA ARG A 182 -19.70 28.49 21.21
C ARG A 182 -19.87 29.63 22.23
N LYS A 183 -19.26 30.80 21.98
CA LYS A 183 -19.35 31.99 22.86
C LYS A 183 -20.08 33.19 22.22
N LYS A 184 -20.96 32.92 21.24
CA LYS A 184 -21.84 33.94 20.65
C LYS A 184 -23.29 33.45 20.62
N GLU A 185 -23.86 33.17 21.78
CA GLU A 185 -25.31 33.19 22.03
C GLU A 185 -25.55 33.73 23.44
#